data_AF-A0A7Y4L0N7-F1
#
_entry.id   AF-A0A7Y4L0N7-F1
#
_cell.length_a   1.000
_cell.length_b   1.000
_cell.length_c   1.000
_cell.angle_alpha   90.00
_cell.angle_beta   90.00
_cell.angle_gamma   90.00
#
_symmetry.space_group_name_H-M   'P 1'
#
loop_
_entity.id
_entity.type
_entity.pdbx_description
1 polymer ?
#
loop_
_entity_poly.entity_id
_entity_poly.type
_entity_poly.pdbx_seq_one_letter_code
_entity_poly.pdbx_strand_id
1 'polypeptide(L)'
;MAAEVDRLYGELRARPEDNDLRARLAWAIRRMTEASLAVTVYQVRVIANERQRDLCRQAAAQILELAPWDGELRAFATGLTAELEAGDRWVWQQKPIAVTLAACTAGIGLVVVVTGGLTRSIPLVVAAAVLSSAVLAGIVLGFRRQAWRQTAQAAAPVLESTGI
;
A
#
# COMPACT_ATOMS: atom_id res chain seq x y z
N MET A 1 -20.10 -15.51 7.21
CA MET A 1 -19.77 -15.00 5.86
C MET A 1 -18.71 -15.86 5.18
N ALA A 2 -17.56 -16.15 5.77
CA ALA A 2 -16.58 -17.07 5.17
C ALA A 2 -17.18 -18.44 4.77
N ALA A 3 -17.92 -19.09 5.67
CA ALA A 3 -18.60 -20.36 5.37
C ALA A 3 -19.65 -20.28 4.24
N GLU A 4 -20.25 -19.11 4.00
CA GLU A 4 -21.19 -18.89 2.90
C GLU A 4 -20.45 -18.80 1.57
N VAL A 5 -19.34 -18.06 1.54
CA VAL A 5 -18.44 -17.97 0.38
C VAL A 5 -17.89 -19.36 0.04
N ASP A 6 -17.40 -20.12 1.03
CA ASP A 6 -16.86 -21.47 0.82
C ASP A 6 -17.92 -22.43 0.24
N ARG A 7 -19.16 -22.36 0.76
CA ARG A 7 -20.28 -23.14 0.25
C ARG A 7 -20.60 -22.78 -1.20
N LEU A 8 -20.75 -21.50 -1.51
CA LEU A 8 -21.05 -21.02 -2.87
C LEU A 8 -19.93 -21.38 -3.84
N TYR A 9 -18.67 -21.33 -3.40
CA TYR A 9 -17.52 -21.75 -4.19
C TYR A 9 -17.55 -23.26 -4.49
N GLY A 10 -17.93 -24.08 -3.51
CA GLY A 10 -18.16 -25.52 -3.71
C GLY A 10 -19.28 -25.81 -4.69
N GLU A 11 -20.40 -25.09 -4.60
CA GLU A 11 -21.53 -25.21 -5.53
C GLU A 11 -21.15 -24.77 -6.96
N LEU A 12 -20.36 -23.70 -7.09
CA LEU A 12 -19.87 -23.22 -8.39
C LEU A 12 -18.89 -24.19 -9.05
N ARG A 13 -18.04 -24.88 -8.27
CA ARG A 13 -17.16 -25.94 -8.83
C ARG A 13 -17.95 -27.08 -9.48
N ALA A 14 -19.14 -27.39 -8.95
CA ALA A 14 -20.00 -28.41 -9.54
C ALA A 14 -20.72 -27.90 -10.81
N ARG A 15 -20.91 -26.58 -10.95
CA ARG A 15 -21.63 -25.92 -12.05
C ARG A 15 -20.94 -24.60 -12.46
N PRO A 16 -19.81 -24.65 -13.18
CA PRO A 16 -18.96 -23.48 -13.41
C PRO A 16 -19.59 -22.42 -14.32
N GLU A 17 -20.51 -22.82 -15.20
CA GLU A 17 -21.18 -21.93 -16.17
C GLU A 17 -22.43 -21.22 -15.61
N ASP A 18 -22.79 -21.47 -14.34
CA ASP A 18 -23.99 -20.89 -13.72
C ASP A 18 -23.72 -19.43 -13.31
N ASN A 19 -24.16 -18.49 -14.15
CA ASN A 19 -23.98 -17.05 -13.95
C ASN A 19 -24.68 -16.52 -12.69
N ASP A 20 -25.79 -17.13 -12.25
CA ASP A 20 -26.49 -16.72 -11.03
C ASP A 20 -25.72 -17.13 -9.78
N LEU A 21 -25.06 -18.30 -9.80
CA LEU A 21 -24.14 -18.70 -8.74
C LEU A 21 -22.90 -17.81 -8.71
N ARG A 22 -22.32 -17.47 -9.87
CA ARG A 22 -21.18 -16.55 -9.96
C ARG A 22 -21.51 -15.17 -9.40
N ALA A 23 -22.67 -14.62 -9.76
CA ALA A 23 -23.15 -13.33 -9.24
C ALA A 23 -23.35 -13.37 -7.72
N ARG A 24 -24.03 -14.42 -7.20
CA ARG A 24 -24.23 -14.59 -5.75
C ARG A 24 -22.90 -14.70 -5.00
N LEU A 25 -21.94 -15.45 -5.53
CA LEU A 25 -20.61 -15.57 -4.94
C LEU A 25 -19.89 -14.22 -4.92
N ALA A 26 -19.91 -13.47 -6.03
CA ALA A 26 -19.28 -12.15 -6.10
C ALA A 26 -19.90 -11.16 -5.09
N TRP A 27 -21.22 -11.16 -4.94
CA TRP A 27 -21.91 -10.38 -3.92
C TRP A 27 -21.58 -10.81 -2.48
N ALA A 28 -21.44 -12.12 -2.24
CA ALA A 28 -20.99 -12.63 -0.95
C ALA A 28 -19.55 -12.19 -0.62
N ILE A 29 -18.64 -12.24 -1.60
CA ILE A 29 -17.25 -11.76 -1.46
C ILE A 29 -17.22 -10.27 -1.17
N ARG A 30 -18.03 -9.45 -1.87
CA ARG A 30 -18.15 -8.01 -1.58
C ARG A 30 -18.54 -7.77 -0.12
N ARG A 31 -19.63 -8.41 0.35
CA ARG A 31 -20.11 -8.24 1.73
C ARG A 31 -19.07 -8.69 2.76
N MET A 32 -18.40 -9.81 2.51
CA MET A 32 -17.31 -10.29 3.36
C MET A 32 -16.17 -9.27 3.44
N THR A 33 -15.71 -8.78 2.29
CA THR A 33 -14.64 -7.76 2.19
C THR A 33 -15.00 -6.51 2.96
N GLU A 34 -16.23 -6.02 2.77
CA GLU A 34 -16.77 -4.85 3.45
C GLU A 34 -16.81 -5.00 4.98
N ALA A 35 -17.16 -6.17 5.51
CA ALA A 35 -17.17 -6.43 6.95
C ALA A 35 -15.77 -6.68 7.53
N SER A 36 -14.81 -7.08 6.69
CA SER A 36 -13.41 -7.26 7.06
C SER A 36 -12.65 -5.94 7.20
N LEU A 37 -13.17 -4.82 6.70
CA LEU A 37 -12.53 -3.51 6.84
C LEU A 37 -12.63 -2.95 8.26
N ALA A 38 -11.63 -2.17 8.65
CA ALA A 38 -11.67 -1.41 9.89
C ALA A 38 -12.70 -0.27 9.77
N VAL A 39 -13.32 0.10 10.89
CA VAL A 39 -14.28 1.21 10.94
C VAL A 39 -13.74 2.30 11.85
N THR A 40 -13.74 3.53 11.34
CA THR A 40 -13.41 4.72 12.14
C THR A 40 -14.62 5.21 12.94
N VAL A 41 -14.42 6.04 13.96
CA VAL A 41 -15.49 6.69 14.74
C VAL A 41 -16.48 7.51 13.88
N TYR A 42 -16.08 7.87 12.66
CA TYR A 42 -16.93 8.56 11.67
C TYR A 42 -17.72 7.60 10.78
N GLN A 43 -17.77 6.31 11.12
CA GLN A 43 -18.42 5.25 10.35
C GLN A 43 -17.86 5.09 8.92
N VAL A 44 -16.63 5.53 8.71
CA VAL A 44 -15.90 5.34 7.45
C VAL A 44 -15.09 4.05 7.53
N ARG A 45 -15.24 3.17 6.54
CA ARG A 45 -14.46 1.94 6.39
C ARG A 45 -13.09 2.24 5.79
N VAL A 46 -12.03 1.67 6.37
CA VAL A 46 -10.65 1.92 5.96
C VAL A 46 -9.83 0.62 5.96
N ILE A 47 -8.87 0.53 5.03
CA ILE A 47 -7.86 -0.54 5.03
C ILE A 47 -6.76 -0.17 6.04
N ALA A 48 -6.79 -0.79 7.22
CA ALA A 48 -5.91 -0.42 8.34
C ALA A 48 -4.63 -1.28 8.43
N ASN A 49 -4.59 -2.44 7.78
CA ASN A 49 -3.43 -3.33 7.82
C ASN A 49 -3.15 -4.05 6.49
N GLU A 50 -1.98 -4.68 6.40
CA GLU A 50 -1.50 -5.38 5.21
C GLU A 50 -2.38 -6.59 4.83
N ARG A 51 -2.93 -7.29 5.83
CA ARG A 51 -3.80 -8.45 5.61
C ARG A 51 -5.13 -8.05 4.97
N GLN A 52 -5.75 -6.98 5.45
CA GLN A 52 -6.96 -6.40 4.85
C GLN A 52 -6.69 -5.93 3.42
N ARG A 53 -5.51 -5.35 3.18
CA ARG A 53 -5.08 -4.91 1.85
C ARG A 53 -4.99 -6.08 0.87
N ASP A 54 -4.37 -7.19 1.29
CA ASP A 54 -4.26 -8.39 0.48
C ASP A 54 -5.63 -9.06 0.23
N LEU A 55 -6.50 -9.07 1.25
CA LEU A 55 -7.88 -9.55 1.11
C LEU A 55 -8.64 -8.69 0.08
N CYS A 56 -8.57 -7.37 0.18
CA CYS A 56 -9.19 -6.46 -0.77
C CYS A 56 -8.66 -6.66 -2.20
N ARG A 57 -7.36 -6.89 -2.36
CA ARG A 57 -6.75 -7.15 -3.67
C ARG A 57 -7.29 -8.45 -4.28
N GLN A 58 -7.34 -9.52 -3.49
CA GLN A 58 -7.86 -10.80 -3.93
C GLN A 58 -9.36 -10.72 -4.26
N ALA A 59 -10.13 -10.05 -3.40
CA ALA A 59 -11.56 -9.87 -3.59
C ALA A 59 -11.89 -9.07 -4.86
N ALA A 60 -11.17 -7.95 -5.12
CA ALA A 60 -11.37 -7.16 -6.33
C ALA A 60 -11.14 -7.99 -7.60
N ALA A 61 -10.04 -8.75 -7.64
CA ALA A 61 -9.73 -9.63 -8.77
C ALA A 61 -10.81 -10.71 -8.97
N GLN A 62 -11.22 -11.39 -7.89
CA GLN A 62 -12.23 -12.44 -7.95
C GLN A 62 -13.60 -11.91 -8.38
N ILE A 63 -14.02 -10.74 -7.90
CA ILE A 63 -15.30 -10.13 -8.27
C ILE A 63 -15.34 -9.82 -9.78
N LEU A 64 -14.25 -9.26 -10.34
CA LEU A 64 -14.15 -8.96 -11.76
C LEU A 64 -14.17 -10.21 -12.64
N GLU A 65 -13.59 -11.31 -12.15
CA GLU A 65 -13.62 -12.61 -12.85
C GLU A 65 -15.00 -13.28 -12.76
N LEU A 66 -15.62 -13.24 -11.59
CA LEU A 66 -16.89 -13.93 -11.34
C LEU A 66 -18.06 -13.25 -12.05
N ALA A 67 -18.18 -11.93 -11.97
CA ALA A 67 -19.33 -11.21 -12.50
C ALA A 67 -18.91 -9.97 -13.31
N PRO A 68 -18.14 -10.14 -14.40
CA PRO A 68 -17.68 -9.00 -15.18
C PRO A 68 -18.85 -8.18 -15.73
N TRP A 69 -20.00 -8.76 -16.03
CA TRP A 69 -21.17 -8.08 -16.60
C TRP A 69 -21.96 -7.22 -15.59
N ASP A 70 -21.81 -7.45 -14.29
CA ASP A 70 -22.54 -6.68 -13.27
C ASP A 70 -21.86 -5.33 -13.06
N GLY A 71 -22.55 -4.26 -13.46
CA GLY A 71 -22.01 -2.90 -13.42
C GLY A 71 -21.71 -2.41 -12.01
N GLU A 72 -22.47 -2.83 -11.01
CA GLU A 72 -22.26 -2.39 -9.62
C GLU A 72 -21.06 -3.09 -9.00
N LEU A 73 -20.97 -4.42 -9.17
CA LEU A 73 -19.82 -5.21 -8.72
C LEU A 73 -18.53 -4.79 -9.42
N ARG A 74 -18.61 -4.51 -10.72
CA ARG A 74 -17.48 -3.99 -11.50
C ARG A 74 -17.03 -2.63 -10.93
N ALA A 75 -17.96 -1.70 -10.71
CA ALA A 75 -17.64 -0.39 -10.15
C ALA A 75 -16.97 -0.51 -8.77
N PHE A 76 -17.51 -1.36 -7.89
CA PHE A 76 -16.92 -1.65 -6.58
C PHE A 76 -15.48 -2.18 -6.71
N ALA A 77 -15.26 -3.21 -7.51
CA ALA A 77 -13.95 -3.83 -7.66
C ALA A 77 -12.92 -2.88 -8.31
N THR A 78 -13.34 -2.08 -9.29
CA THR A 78 -12.46 -1.05 -9.89
C THR A 78 -12.13 0.07 -8.91
N GLY A 79 -13.10 0.50 -8.08
CA GLY A 79 -12.87 1.50 -7.05
C GLY A 79 -11.89 1.00 -6.00
N LEU A 80 -12.06 -0.24 -5.55
CA LEU A 80 -11.16 -0.89 -4.60
C LEU A 80 -9.74 -1.05 -5.19
N THR A 81 -9.63 -1.43 -6.46
CA THR A 81 -8.34 -1.52 -7.16
C THR A 81 -7.65 -0.16 -7.25
N ALA A 82 -8.38 0.91 -7.58
CA ALA A 82 -7.85 2.27 -7.64
C ALA A 82 -7.38 2.77 -6.26
N GLU A 83 -8.11 2.45 -5.18
CA GLU A 83 -7.70 2.78 -3.81
C GLU A 83 -6.42 2.04 -3.41
N LEU A 84 -6.32 0.75 -3.76
CA LEU A 84 -5.11 -0.04 -3.58
C LEU A 84 -3.94 0.57 -4.35
N GLU A 85 -4.07 0.83 -5.65
CA GLU A 85 -3.00 1.46 -6.44
C GLU A 85 -2.57 2.82 -5.89
N ALA A 86 -3.54 3.65 -5.49
CA ALA A 86 -3.24 4.94 -4.86
C ALA A 86 -2.42 4.77 -3.57
N GLY A 87 -2.72 3.72 -2.79
CA GLY A 87 -2.01 3.33 -1.57
C GLY A 87 -0.61 2.72 -1.80
N ASP A 88 -0.37 2.06 -2.93
CA ASP A 88 0.94 1.46 -3.29
C ASP A 88 1.98 2.51 -3.67
N ARG A 89 1.54 3.75 -3.96
CA ARG A 89 2.44 4.85 -4.24
C ARG A 89 3.31 5.14 -3.03
N TRP A 90 4.60 5.22 -3.28
CA TRP A 90 5.57 5.60 -2.27
C TRP A 90 5.55 7.11 -2.06
N VAL A 91 5.34 7.52 -0.81
CA VAL A 91 5.28 8.93 -0.42
C VAL A 91 6.39 9.20 0.60
N TRP A 92 6.99 10.38 0.48
CA TRP A 92 7.97 10.87 1.45
C TRP A 92 7.26 11.25 2.74
N GLN A 93 7.53 10.50 3.81
CA GLN A 93 7.13 10.89 5.16
C GLN A 93 7.99 12.09 5.57
N GLN A 94 7.38 13.17 6.07
CA GLN A 94 8.11 14.36 6.55
C GLN A 94 9.10 14.97 5.53
N LYS A 95 8.61 15.25 4.31
CA LYS A 95 9.36 15.96 3.24
C LYS A 95 10.32 17.06 3.73
N PRO A 96 9.93 18.01 4.61
CA PRO A 96 10.84 19.09 5.01
C PRO A 96 12.08 18.56 5.74
N ILE A 97 11.93 17.58 6.63
CA ILE A 97 13.06 17.01 7.39
C ILE A 97 14.00 16.23 6.45
N ALA A 98 13.44 15.43 5.55
CA ALA A 98 14.23 14.67 4.57
C ALA A 98 15.03 15.60 3.62
N VAL A 99 14.43 16.71 3.17
CA VAL A 99 15.10 17.71 2.33
C VAL A 99 16.22 18.40 3.09
N THR A 100 15.99 18.80 4.35
CA THR A 100 17.04 19.45 5.17
C THR A 100 18.21 18.51 5.42
N LEU A 101 17.95 17.24 5.77
CA LEU A 101 19.01 16.23 5.96
C LEU A 101 19.79 15.97 4.66
N ALA A 102 19.10 15.86 3.52
CA ALA A 102 19.75 15.70 2.22
C ALA A 102 20.64 16.92 1.88
N ALA A 103 20.15 18.14 2.12
CA ALA A 103 20.90 19.38 1.89
C ALA A 103 22.14 19.47 2.81
N CYS A 104 22.00 19.17 4.10
CA CYS A 104 23.13 19.14 5.03
C CYS A 104 24.17 18.10 4.63
N THR A 105 23.73 16.89 4.26
CA THR A 105 24.64 15.81 3.83
C THR A 105 25.38 16.19 2.55
N ALA A 106 24.67 16.75 1.56
CA ALA A 106 25.28 17.24 0.32
C ALA A 106 26.29 18.35 0.60
N GLY A 107 25.96 19.29 1.49
CA GLY A 107 26.88 20.36 1.89
C GLY A 107 28.17 19.82 2.53
N ILE A 108 28.05 18.88 3.47
CA ILE A 108 29.21 18.25 4.12
C ILE A 108 30.05 17.47 3.10
N GLY A 109 29.41 16.67 2.23
CA GLY A 109 30.11 15.93 1.19
C GLY A 109 30.89 16.85 0.24
N LEU A 110 30.30 17.98 -0.14
CA LEU A 110 30.94 18.96 -1.03
C LEU A 110 32.17 19.60 -0.37
N VAL A 111 32.10 19.95 0.92
CA VAL A 111 33.26 20.43 1.69
C VAL A 111 34.38 19.40 1.72
N VAL A 112 34.07 18.13 1.99
CA VAL A 112 35.07 17.06 2.03
C VAL A 112 35.72 16.83 0.67
N VAL A 113 34.95 16.86 -0.42
CA VAL A 113 35.49 16.71 -1.78
C VAL A 113 36.43 17.88 -2.15
N VAL A 114 36.05 19.12 -1.83
CA VAL A 114 36.91 20.29 -2.09
C VAL A 114 38.22 20.16 -1.32
N THR A 115 38.16 19.78 -0.04
CA THR A 115 39.36 19.62 0.81
C THR A 115 40.22 18.42 0.38
N GLY A 116 39.60 17.33 -0.07
CA GLY A 116 40.26 16.14 -0.63
C GLY A 116 40.94 16.39 -1.98
N GLY A 117 40.32 17.21 -2.84
CA GLY A 117 40.90 17.65 -4.11
C GLY A 117 42.14 18.52 -3.91
N LEU A 118 42.10 19.44 -2.94
CA LEU A 118 43.23 20.28 -2.53
C LEU A 118 44.43 19.44 -2.01
N THR A 119 44.17 18.29 -1.39
CA THR A 119 45.19 17.38 -0.86
C THR A 119 45.62 16.28 -1.84
N ARG A 120 45.11 16.27 -3.09
CA ARG A 120 45.35 15.26 -4.14
C ARG A 120 45.14 13.80 -3.71
N SER A 121 44.37 13.57 -2.65
CA SER A 121 44.16 12.23 -2.10
C SER A 121 42.93 11.56 -2.71
N ILE A 122 43.14 10.87 -3.84
CA ILE A 122 42.14 10.04 -4.54
C ILE A 122 41.34 9.12 -3.59
N PRO A 123 41.95 8.36 -2.64
CA PRO A 123 41.16 7.48 -1.76
C PRO A 123 40.19 8.25 -0.87
N LEU A 124 40.51 9.48 -0.50
CA LEU A 124 39.68 10.33 0.35
C LEU A 124 38.44 10.82 -0.41
N VAL A 125 38.62 11.16 -1.69
CA VAL A 125 37.51 11.53 -2.59
C VAL A 125 36.56 10.34 -2.81
N VAL A 126 37.11 9.14 -3.05
CA VAL A 126 36.30 7.92 -3.24
C VAL A 126 35.53 7.59 -1.96
N ALA A 127 36.17 7.62 -0.80
CA ALA A 127 35.51 7.36 0.49
C ALA A 127 34.37 8.37 0.75
N ALA A 128 34.58 9.66 0.48
CA ALA A 128 33.58 10.68 0.65
C ALA A 128 32.37 10.51 -0.30
N ALA A 129 32.62 10.13 -1.55
CA ALA A 129 31.58 9.85 -2.53
C ALA A 129 30.73 8.65 -2.12
N VAL A 130 31.37 7.55 -1.72
CA VAL A 130 30.68 6.34 -1.25
C VAL A 130 29.87 6.61 0.01
N LEU A 131 30.44 7.30 1.01
CA LEU A 131 29.74 7.67 2.24
C LEU A 131 28.54 8.58 1.96
N SER A 132 28.70 9.60 1.13
CA SER A 132 27.60 10.51 0.78
C SER A 132 26.46 9.76 0.08
N SER A 133 26.80 8.84 -0.83
CA SER A 133 25.83 8.00 -1.52
C SER A 133 25.10 7.05 -0.57
N ALA A 134 25.82 6.42 0.37
CA ALA A 134 25.25 5.54 1.38
C ALA A 134 24.31 6.29 2.33
N VAL A 135 24.67 7.51 2.76
CA VAL A 135 23.80 8.34 3.62
C VAL A 135 22.54 8.76 2.86
N LEU A 136 22.66 9.20 1.61
CA LEU A 136 21.51 9.50 0.75
C LEU A 136 20.60 8.28 0.57
N ALA A 137 21.18 7.10 0.30
CA ALA A 137 20.43 5.86 0.22
C ALA A 137 19.70 5.55 1.54
N GLY A 138 20.37 5.73 2.68
CA GLY A 138 19.78 5.59 4.01
C GLY A 138 18.61 6.53 4.25
N ILE A 139 18.73 7.82 3.88
CA ILE A 139 17.64 8.82 3.99
C ILE A 139 16.47 8.42 3.09
N VAL A 140 16.74 8.05 1.83
CA VAL A 140 15.69 7.62 0.90
C VAL A 140 14.95 6.41 1.45
N LEU A 141 15.66 5.38 1.90
CA LEU A 141 15.06 4.15 2.41
C LEU A 141 14.34 4.36 3.76
N GLY A 142 14.84 5.25 4.61
CA GLY A 142 14.25 5.54 5.93
C GLY A 142 12.98 6.39 5.86
N PHE A 143 12.90 7.35 4.93
CA PHE A 143 11.79 8.30 4.84
C PHE A 143 10.75 7.97 3.78
N ARG A 144 11.04 7.05 2.85
CA ARG A 144 10.07 6.60 1.86
C ARG A 144 9.18 5.52 2.50
N ARG A 145 7.89 5.82 2.66
CA ARG A 145 6.89 4.83 3.10
C ARG A 145 5.76 4.76 2.08
N GLN A 146 5.12 3.60 1.97
CA GLN A 146 3.91 3.47 1.14
C GLN A 146 2.78 4.32 1.71
N ALA A 147 2.00 4.98 0.84
CA ALA A 147 0.93 5.88 1.23
C ALA A 147 -0.08 5.21 2.18
N TRP A 148 -0.42 3.94 1.92
CA TRP A 148 -1.37 3.20 2.76
C TRP A 148 -0.90 3.07 4.22
N ARG A 149 0.41 2.94 4.47
CA ARG A 149 0.95 2.87 5.85
C ARG A 149 0.78 4.19 6.59
N GLN A 150 0.88 5.32 5.87
CA GLN A 150 0.68 6.64 6.48
C GLN A 150 -0.80 6.85 6.81
N THR A 151 -1.70 6.51 5.88
CA THR A 151 -3.15 6.60 6.11
C THR A 151 -3.59 5.69 7.26
N ALA A 152 -3.09 4.45 7.32
CA ALA A 152 -3.37 3.53 8.42
C ALA A 152 -2.87 4.07 9.78
N GLN A 153 -1.66 4.65 9.83
CA GLN A 153 -1.12 5.28 11.03
C GLN A 153 -1.92 6.51 11.46
N ALA A 154 -2.39 7.32 10.52
CA ALA A 154 -3.23 8.48 10.79
C ALA A 154 -4.64 8.09 11.25
N ALA A 155 -5.17 6.96 10.74
CA ALA A 155 -6.47 6.44 11.14
C ALA A 155 -6.44 5.70 12.49
N ALA A 156 -5.28 5.15 12.89
CA ALA A 156 -5.11 4.41 14.15
C ALA A 156 -5.75 5.05 15.40
N PRO A 157 -5.59 6.37 15.68
CA PRO A 157 -6.21 6.99 16.87
C PRO A 157 -7.74 7.13 16.79
N VAL A 158 -8.33 7.00 15.60
CA VAL A 158 -9.77 7.15 15.36
C VAL A 158 -10.45 5.84 14.95
N LEU A 159 -9.76 4.70 15.09
CA LEU A 159 -10.35 3.39 14.85
C LEU A 159 -11.33 3.04 15.97
N GLU A 160 -12.57 2.78 15.61
CA GLU A 160 -13.61 2.26 16.51
C GLU A 160 -13.59 0.73 16.53
N SER A 161 -13.37 0.10 15.38
CA SER A 161 -13.16 -1.34 15.25
C SER A 161 -12.08 -1.64 14.22
N THR A 162 -11.27 -2.66 14.48
CA THR A 162 -10.08 -2.95 13.68
C THR A 162 -10.35 -3.74 12.41
N GLY A 163 -11.52 -4.39 12.28
CA GLY A 163 -11.82 -5.31 11.16
C GLY A 163 -10.79 -6.45 11.04
N ILE A 164 -10.97 -7.37 10.08
CA ILE A 164 -10.02 -8.46 9.73
C ILE A 164 -10.30 -9.10 8.37
#